data_AF-A0A962EA28-F1
#
_entry.id   AF-A0A962EA28-F1
#
_cell.length_a   1.000
_cell.length_b   1.000
_cell.length_c   1.000
_cell.angle_alpha   90.00
_cell.angle_beta   90.00
_cell.angle_gamma   90.00
#
_symmetry.space_group_name_H-M   'P 1'
#
loop_
_entity.id
_entity.type
_entity.pdbx_description
1 polymer ?
#
loop_
_entity_poly.entity_id
_entity_poly.type
_entity_poly.pdbx_seq_one_letter_code
_entity_poly.pdbx_strand_id
1 'polypeptide(L)'
;MTVSAGASAQFRFEFGYVSTRDMMPAGVAAGDIDNDGDIDLIVPQGDFLPVKVLRNQGDGSFVNVASEVGLSVVAEIPAGALLADLDGNGFIDLVLTGIRGFGTRLYLNDGGIFSEATMAWGLSASTFDAYSAAAGDIDGDGKLELAVSHWDNDTSTPPRTGHLWHNQTDQFADMTISAGLGVLQTNDLTFTPIFADMDGDHQLDL
;
A
#
# COMPACT_ATOMS: atom_id res chain seq x y z
N MET A 1 25.49 -16.10 -28.05
CA MET A 1 24.04 -16.22 -27.87
C MET A 1 23.65 -15.05 -26.98
N THR A 2 23.24 -13.93 -27.58
CA THR A 2 22.86 -12.70 -26.86
C THR A 2 21.39 -12.80 -26.52
N VAL A 3 21.08 -12.99 -25.23
CA VAL A 3 19.73 -12.86 -24.73
C VAL A 3 19.44 -11.35 -24.66
N SER A 4 18.55 -10.85 -25.52
CA SER A 4 18.08 -9.47 -25.40
C SER A 4 17.18 -9.39 -24.17
N ALA A 5 17.61 -8.68 -23.13
CA ALA A 5 16.71 -8.20 -22.07
C ALA A 5 15.82 -7.10 -22.67
N GLY A 6 14.82 -7.51 -23.45
CA GLY A 6 13.86 -6.62 -24.08
C GLY A 6 12.59 -6.57 -23.24
N ALA A 7 12.60 -5.81 -22.15
CA ALA A 7 11.36 -5.39 -21.52
C ALA A 7 10.71 -4.32 -22.41
N SER A 8 9.97 -4.75 -23.44
CA SER A 8 9.12 -3.83 -24.20
C SER A 8 7.74 -4.43 -24.38
N ALA A 9 6.93 -4.29 -23.34
CA ALA A 9 5.49 -4.20 -23.51
C ALA A 9 5.10 -2.76 -23.14
N GLN A 10 4.54 -2.02 -24.11
CA GLN A 10 3.93 -0.73 -23.84
C GLN A 10 2.47 -0.98 -23.49
N PHE A 11 2.15 -0.96 -22.20
CA PHE A 11 0.78 -0.87 -21.74
C PHE A 11 0.41 0.61 -21.62
N ARG A 12 -0.54 1.04 -22.44
CA ARG A 12 -1.12 2.37 -22.35
C ARG A 12 -2.51 2.23 -21.74
N PHE A 13 -2.61 2.55 -20.46
CA PHE A 13 -3.92 2.76 -19.83
C PHE A 13 -4.38 4.17 -20.18
N GLU A 14 -5.48 4.29 -20.92
CA GLU A 14 -6.19 5.57 -21.01
C GLU A 14 -7.05 5.73 -19.76
N PHE A 15 -6.58 6.55 -18.84
CA PHE A 15 -7.40 7.03 -17.74
C PHE A 15 -8.32 8.11 -18.29
N GLY A 16 -9.63 7.93 -18.13
CA GLY A 16 -10.61 8.92 -18.57
C GLY A 16 -10.46 10.19 -17.74
N TYR A 17 -10.08 11.30 -18.38
CA TYR A 17 -10.11 12.62 -17.74
C TYR A 17 -11.55 13.10 -17.64
N VAL A 18 -12.07 13.23 -16.42
CA VAL A 18 -13.27 14.02 -16.15
C VAL A 18 -12.84 15.45 -15.83
N SER A 19 -13.39 16.44 -16.54
CA SER A 19 -12.92 17.83 -16.56
C SER A 19 -13.09 18.61 -15.25
N THR A 20 -13.42 17.93 -14.14
CA THR A 20 -13.49 18.51 -12.81
C THR A 20 -13.07 17.44 -11.78
N ARG A 21 -11.77 17.37 -11.46
CA ARG A 21 -11.24 17.17 -10.09
C ARG A 21 -9.74 16.94 -10.13
N ASP A 22 -9.09 17.50 -9.11
CA ASP A 22 -7.67 17.40 -8.84
C ASP A 22 -7.39 16.19 -7.94
N MET A 23 -6.43 15.35 -8.38
CA MET A 23 -5.37 14.66 -7.62
C MET A 23 -5.69 13.27 -7.00
N MET A 24 -4.74 12.34 -6.84
CA MET A 24 -3.36 12.10 -7.33
C MET A 24 -3.09 10.61 -7.01
N PRO A 25 -3.02 9.68 -7.98
CA PRO A 25 -2.50 8.36 -7.68
C PRO A 25 -1.04 8.49 -7.26
N ALA A 26 -0.71 7.97 -6.07
CA ALA A 26 0.61 8.00 -5.47
C ALA A 26 1.51 6.87 -5.98
N GLY A 27 0.94 5.74 -6.40
CA GLY A 27 1.73 4.62 -6.91
C GLY A 27 0.89 3.40 -7.27
N VAL A 28 1.46 2.57 -8.15
CA VAL A 28 0.96 1.23 -8.45
C VAL A 28 1.78 0.21 -7.69
N ALA A 29 1.18 -0.92 -7.34
CA ALA A 29 1.92 -2.07 -6.82
C ALA A 29 1.99 -3.17 -7.90
N ALA A 30 3.09 -3.92 -7.89
CA ALA A 30 3.30 -5.06 -8.77
C ALA A 30 3.74 -6.26 -7.94
N GLY A 31 3.08 -7.40 -8.14
CA GLY A 31 3.34 -8.64 -7.42
C GLY A 31 2.48 -9.76 -7.96
N ASP A 32 2.89 -11.00 -7.72
CA ASP A 32 2.12 -12.20 -8.07
C ASP A 32 1.05 -12.41 -6.99
N ILE A 33 -0.21 -12.02 -7.29
CA ILE A 33 -1.27 -11.99 -6.27
C ILE A 33 -2.01 -13.32 -6.13
N ASP A 34 -1.82 -14.26 -7.06
CA ASP A 34 -2.45 -15.58 -7.03
C ASP A 34 -1.47 -16.76 -7.08
N ASN A 35 -0.17 -16.48 -6.96
CA ASN A 35 0.93 -17.44 -6.93
C ASN A 35 1.02 -18.30 -8.21
N ASP A 36 0.65 -17.74 -9.36
CA ASP A 36 0.75 -18.43 -10.66
C ASP A 36 2.11 -18.25 -11.36
N GLY A 37 2.97 -17.38 -10.81
CA GLY A 37 4.31 -17.08 -11.29
C GLY A 37 4.39 -15.86 -12.21
N ASP A 38 3.25 -15.24 -12.57
CA ASP A 38 3.18 -14.04 -13.38
C ASP A 38 2.92 -12.80 -12.51
N ILE A 39 3.60 -11.69 -12.82
CA ILE A 39 3.45 -10.45 -12.03
C ILE A 39 2.18 -9.70 -12.46
N ASP A 40 1.29 -9.47 -11.49
CA ASP A 40 0.07 -8.69 -11.62
C ASP A 40 0.26 -7.24 -11.18
N LEU A 41 -0.74 -6.39 -11.45
CA LEU A 41 -0.71 -4.98 -11.07
C LEU A 41 -1.95 -4.55 -10.27
N ILE A 42 -1.71 -3.85 -9.17
CA ILE A 42 -2.75 -3.11 -8.43
C ILE A 42 -2.60 -1.63 -8.77
N VAL A 43 -3.66 -1.05 -9.33
CA VAL A 43 -3.66 0.31 -9.85
C VAL A 43 -4.75 1.13 -9.15
N PRO A 44 -4.39 1.86 -8.07
CA PRO A 44 -5.18 2.98 -7.58
C PRO A 44 -5.35 4.00 -8.70
N GLN A 45 -6.59 4.39 -8.98
CA GLN A 45 -6.87 5.30 -10.08
C GLN A 45 -6.99 6.76 -9.61
N GLY A 46 -7.12 7.01 -8.30
CA GLY A 46 -7.52 8.32 -7.79
C GLY A 46 -8.94 8.69 -8.22
N ASP A 47 -9.30 9.97 -8.08
CA ASP A 47 -10.52 10.56 -8.65
C ASP A 47 -11.85 9.83 -8.33
N PHE A 48 -11.95 9.18 -7.17
CA PHE A 48 -13.12 8.37 -6.76
C PHE A 48 -13.40 7.20 -7.72
N LEU A 49 -12.39 6.77 -8.46
CA LEU A 49 -12.46 5.60 -9.32
C LEU A 49 -12.02 4.37 -8.53
N PRO A 50 -12.68 3.22 -8.73
CA PRO A 50 -12.32 2.00 -8.05
C PRO A 50 -10.90 1.56 -8.40
N VAL A 51 -10.24 0.85 -7.50
CA VAL A 51 -8.97 0.20 -7.81
C VAL A 51 -9.12 -0.77 -8.99
N LYS A 52 -8.13 -0.83 -9.88
CA LYS A 52 -8.01 -1.88 -10.89
C LYS A 52 -7.05 -2.94 -10.39
N VAL A 53 -7.40 -4.19 -10.60
CA VAL A 53 -6.54 -5.35 -10.35
C VAL A 53 -6.34 -6.01 -11.69
N LEU A 54 -5.15 -5.83 -12.26
CA LEU A 54 -4.82 -6.31 -13.58
C LEU A 54 -4.04 -7.60 -13.43
N ARG A 55 -4.75 -8.72 -13.61
CA ARG A 55 -4.14 -10.04 -13.63
C ARG A 55 -3.44 -10.28 -14.95
N ASN A 56 -2.17 -10.65 -14.92
CA ASN A 56 -1.39 -11.04 -16.08
C ASN A 56 -1.86 -12.41 -16.58
N GLN A 57 -1.80 -12.65 -17.89
CA GLN A 57 -2.22 -13.92 -18.49
C GLN A 57 -1.01 -14.74 -19.00
N GLY A 58 0.21 -14.36 -18.61
CA GLY A 58 1.47 -15.00 -19.01
C GLY A 58 1.91 -14.72 -20.46
N ASP A 59 1.03 -14.14 -21.29
CA ASP A 59 1.33 -13.72 -22.66
C ASP A 59 1.56 -12.19 -22.79
N GLY A 60 1.63 -11.51 -21.64
CA GLY A 60 1.70 -10.06 -21.57
C GLY A 60 0.36 -9.37 -21.81
N SER A 61 -0.76 -10.08 -21.85
CA SER A 61 -2.08 -9.45 -21.75
C SER A 61 -2.55 -9.39 -20.28
N PHE A 62 -3.46 -8.46 -20.01
CA PHE A 62 -4.00 -8.24 -18.68
C PHE A 62 -5.53 -8.23 -18.69
N VAL A 63 -6.14 -8.79 -17.65
CA VAL A 63 -7.58 -8.75 -17.41
C VAL A 63 -7.87 -8.08 -16.07
N ASN A 64 -8.87 -7.19 -16.02
CA ASN A 64 -9.26 -6.56 -14.77
C ASN A 64 -10.15 -7.50 -13.94
N VAL A 65 -9.61 -8.03 -12.85
CA VAL A 65 -10.25 -9.03 -11.98
C VAL A 65 -10.66 -8.48 -10.62
N ALA A 66 -10.68 -7.15 -10.44
CA ALA A 66 -10.93 -6.52 -9.14
C ALA A 66 -12.19 -7.03 -8.43
N SER A 67 -13.28 -7.28 -9.16
CA SER A 67 -14.50 -7.86 -8.60
C SER A 67 -14.40 -9.33 -8.25
N GLU A 68 -13.60 -10.08 -9.01
CA GLU A 68 -13.44 -11.52 -8.81
C GLU A 68 -12.64 -11.81 -7.55
N VAL A 69 -11.65 -10.96 -7.25
CA VAL A 69 -10.74 -11.11 -6.12
C VAL A 69 -11.19 -10.40 -4.84
N GLY A 70 -12.43 -9.90 -4.77
CA GLY A 70 -12.97 -9.27 -3.56
C GLY A 70 -12.68 -7.76 -3.41
N LEU A 71 -12.09 -7.10 -4.41
CA LEU A 71 -11.70 -5.68 -4.38
C LEU A 71 -12.70 -4.73 -5.10
N SER A 72 -13.88 -5.22 -5.52
CA SER A 72 -14.90 -4.39 -6.18
C SER A 72 -15.45 -3.24 -5.33
N VAL A 73 -15.33 -3.34 -4.00
CA VAL A 73 -15.94 -2.40 -3.03
C VAL A 73 -15.05 -1.21 -2.67
N VAL A 74 -13.86 -1.10 -3.26
CA VAL A 74 -12.99 0.07 -3.06
C VAL A 74 -13.47 1.23 -3.94
N ALA A 75 -14.72 1.68 -3.77
CA ALA A 75 -15.34 2.78 -4.53
C ALA A 75 -14.99 4.18 -3.98
N GLU A 76 -13.87 4.27 -3.26
CA GLU A 76 -13.44 5.49 -2.58
C GLU A 76 -12.17 6.06 -3.25
N ILE A 77 -11.31 6.79 -2.53
CA ILE A 77 -10.15 7.50 -3.09
C ILE A 77 -8.82 6.83 -2.69
N PRO A 78 -8.52 5.61 -3.16
CA PRO A 78 -7.19 5.06 -2.97
C PRO A 78 -6.19 5.87 -3.81
N ALA A 79 -5.10 6.28 -3.17
CA ALA A 79 -3.97 6.98 -3.77
C ALA A 79 -2.80 6.02 -4.01
N GLY A 80 -2.42 5.21 -3.02
CA GLY A 80 -1.28 4.30 -3.11
C GLY A 80 -1.66 2.84 -2.89
N ALA A 81 -0.78 1.96 -3.33
CA ALA A 81 -0.85 0.53 -3.10
C ALA A 81 0.53 0.01 -2.69
N LEU A 82 0.55 -0.91 -1.73
CA LEU A 82 1.71 -1.69 -1.30
C LEU A 82 1.29 -3.15 -1.24
N LEU A 83 2.18 -4.03 -1.73
CA LEU A 83 2.02 -5.47 -1.72
C LEU A 83 3.10 -6.07 -0.82
N ALA A 84 2.70 -6.81 0.22
CA ALA A 84 3.61 -7.46 1.17
C ALA A 84 2.88 -8.61 1.88
N ASP A 85 3.59 -9.69 2.24
CA ASP A 85 3.04 -10.78 3.09
C ASP A 85 3.08 -10.32 4.55
N LEU A 86 1.97 -9.77 5.04
CA LEU A 86 1.89 -9.13 6.36
C LEU A 86 1.38 -10.09 7.43
N ASP A 87 0.60 -11.09 7.05
CA ASP A 87 0.14 -12.14 7.96
C ASP A 87 1.06 -13.39 7.99
N GLY A 88 2.03 -13.46 7.09
CA GLY A 88 3.01 -14.55 7.02
C GLY A 88 2.44 -15.85 6.47
N ASN A 89 1.31 -15.79 5.75
CA ASN A 89 0.64 -16.97 5.20
C ASN A 89 1.25 -17.45 3.85
N GLY A 90 2.18 -16.67 3.28
CA GLY A 90 2.84 -16.96 2.00
C GLY A 90 2.11 -16.46 0.75
N PHE A 91 1.00 -15.75 0.92
CA PHE A 91 0.32 -14.97 -0.11
C PHE A 91 0.53 -13.48 0.16
N ILE A 92 0.70 -12.71 -0.91
CA ILE A 92 0.99 -11.29 -0.78
C ILE A 92 -0.29 -10.52 -0.48
N ASP A 93 -0.35 -9.87 0.68
CA ASP A 93 -1.44 -8.99 1.11
C ASP A 93 -1.37 -7.62 0.44
N LEU A 94 -2.46 -6.87 0.54
CA LEU A 94 -2.59 -5.53 -0.05
C LEU A 94 -2.85 -4.47 1.02
N VAL A 95 -2.01 -3.45 1.04
CA VAL A 95 -2.28 -2.18 1.72
C VAL A 95 -2.66 -1.13 0.69
N LEU A 96 -3.81 -0.50 0.87
CA LEU A 96 -4.22 0.69 0.13
C LEU A 96 -4.13 1.90 1.03
N THR A 97 -3.54 2.98 0.52
CA THR A 97 -3.54 4.29 1.17
C THR A 97 -4.44 5.24 0.40
N GLY A 98 -4.91 6.30 1.04
CA GLY A 98 -5.73 7.30 0.37
C GLY A 98 -6.11 8.48 1.23
N ILE A 99 -6.51 9.53 0.52
CA ILE A 99 -6.76 10.86 1.05
C ILE A 99 -8.26 11.17 1.16
N ARG A 100 -8.59 12.31 1.74
CA ARG A 100 -9.96 12.79 2.02
C ARG A 100 -10.77 11.81 2.86
N GLY A 101 -10.14 11.27 3.90
CA GLY A 101 -10.81 10.37 4.84
C GLY A 101 -10.83 8.89 4.46
N PHE A 102 -10.17 8.48 3.37
CA PHE A 102 -10.02 7.05 3.03
C PHE A 102 -9.11 6.32 4.01
N GLY A 103 -7.93 6.89 4.28
CA GLY A 103 -6.95 6.40 5.23
C GLY A 103 -6.14 5.19 4.75
N THR A 104 -5.61 4.39 5.68
CA THR A 104 -4.97 3.12 5.34
C THR A 104 -5.98 1.98 5.42
N ARG A 105 -5.96 1.09 4.44
CA ARG A 105 -6.74 -0.14 4.43
C ARG A 105 -5.86 -1.35 4.20
N LEU A 106 -6.07 -2.38 4.99
CA LEU A 106 -5.44 -3.69 4.84
C LEU A 106 -6.45 -4.68 4.25
N TYR A 107 -6.00 -5.43 3.26
CA TYR A 107 -6.70 -6.55 2.67
C TYR A 107 -5.79 -7.77 2.72
N LEU A 108 -6.18 -8.78 3.49
CA LEU A 108 -5.46 -10.05 3.52
C LEU A 108 -5.77 -10.89 2.29
N ASN A 109 -4.76 -11.56 1.76
CA ASN A 109 -4.88 -12.44 0.61
C ASN A 109 -4.86 -13.91 1.04
N ASP A 110 -5.85 -14.67 0.60
CA ASP A 110 -5.90 -16.13 0.75
C ASP A 110 -6.02 -16.76 -0.63
N GLY A 111 -4.88 -16.97 -1.30
CA GLY A 111 -4.82 -17.64 -2.60
C GLY A 111 -5.50 -16.88 -3.75
N GLY A 112 -5.33 -15.56 -3.80
CA GLY A 112 -5.90 -14.69 -4.85
C GLY A 112 -7.26 -14.09 -4.50
N ILE A 113 -7.72 -14.24 -3.25
CA ILE A 113 -8.96 -13.65 -2.75
C ILE A 113 -8.64 -12.71 -1.60
N PHE A 114 -8.99 -11.44 -1.77
CA PHE A 114 -8.74 -10.39 -0.79
C PHE A 114 -9.93 -10.20 0.15
N SER A 115 -9.65 -10.13 1.45
CA SER A 115 -10.62 -9.81 2.49
C SER A 115 -10.16 -8.58 3.28
N GLU A 116 -11.05 -7.60 3.41
CA GLU A 116 -10.78 -6.39 4.18
C GLU A 116 -10.57 -6.74 5.67
N ALA A 117 -9.47 -6.25 6.23
CA ALA A 117 -9.01 -6.62 7.56
C ALA A 117 -8.56 -5.43 8.43
N THR A 118 -8.67 -4.19 7.92
CA THR A 118 -8.14 -2.96 8.55
C THR A 118 -8.56 -2.83 10.01
N MET A 119 -9.85 -3.01 10.31
CA MET A 119 -10.33 -2.88 11.69
C MET A 119 -9.92 -4.06 12.57
N ALA A 120 -9.97 -5.28 12.02
CA ALA A 120 -9.60 -6.48 12.75
C ALA A 120 -8.11 -6.47 13.15
N TRP A 121 -7.28 -5.84 12.32
CA TRP A 121 -5.83 -5.71 12.52
C TRP A 121 -5.42 -4.39 13.19
N GLY A 122 -6.36 -3.57 13.67
CA GLY A 122 -6.04 -2.38 14.47
C GLY A 122 -5.63 -1.12 13.70
N LEU A 123 -5.78 -1.08 12.37
CA LEU A 123 -5.38 0.05 11.52
C LEU A 123 -6.45 1.15 11.36
N SER A 124 -7.64 0.99 11.96
CA SER A 124 -8.84 1.77 11.59
C SER A 124 -8.97 3.19 12.18
N ALA A 125 -8.05 3.67 13.01
CA ALA A 125 -8.33 4.84 13.87
C ALA A 125 -7.43 6.08 13.68
N SER A 126 -6.27 5.98 13.02
CA SER A 126 -5.31 7.10 13.01
C SER A 126 -4.71 7.46 11.66
N THR A 127 -4.96 6.68 10.60
CA THR A 127 -4.28 6.85 9.31
C THR A 127 -5.06 7.65 8.27
N PHE A 128 -6.03 8.48 8.66
CA PHE A 128 -6.73 9.35 7.71
C PHE A 128 -5.72 10.11 6.87
N ASP A 129 -6.01 10.33 5.59
CA ASP A 129 -5.11 11.10 4.71
C ASP A 129 -3.72 10.45 4.49
N ALA A 130 -3.67 9.12 4.54
CA ALA A 130 -2.49 8.34 4.17
C ALA A 130 -2.15 8.48 2.67
N TYR A 131 -0.89 8.72 2.34
CA TYR A 131 -0.47 8.94 0.95
C TYR A 131 0.24 7.74 0.34
N SER A 132 1.26 7.19 1.00
CA SER A 132 1.91 5.94 0.60
C SER A 132 2.32 5.11 1.82
N ALA A 133 2.80 3.90 1.57
CA ALA A 133 3.26 3.00 2.61
C ALA A 133 4.51 2.22 2.17
N ALA A 134 5.27 1.74 3.15
CA ALA A 134 6.37 0.82 3.00
C ALA A 134 6.29 -0.25 4.09
N ALA A 135 6.82 -1.44 3.80
CA ALA A 135 6.89 -2.53 4.76
C ALA A 135 8.33 -3.06 4.88
N GLY A 136 8.73 -3.47 6.08
CA GLY A 136 10.07 -3.99 6.38
C GLY A 136 10.14 -4.57 7.78
N ASP A 137 10.94 -5.62 7.97
CA ASP A 137 11.23 -6.22 9.28
C ASP A 137 12.32 -5.39 9.96
N ILE A 138 11.93 -4.50 10.87
CA ILE A 138 12.87 -3.54 11.52
C ILE A 138 13.37 -4.03 12.86
N ASP A 139 12.67 -4.97 13.50
CA ASP A 139 13.05 -5.50 14.81
C ASP A 139 13.62 -6.93 14.76
N GLY A 140 13.64 -7.53 13.57
CA GLY A 140 14.23 -8.83 13.30
C GLY A 140 13.38 -10.01 13.76
N ASP A 141 12.08 -9.80 14.04
CA ASP A 141 11.16 -10.86 14.47
C ASP A 141 10.61 -11.70 13.30
N GLY A 142 10.89 -11.29 12.06
CA GLY A 142 10.47 -11.96 10.84
C GLY A 142 9.11 -11.51 10.32
N LYS A 143 8.46 -10.53 10.95
CA LYS A 143 7.25 -9.89 10.46
C LYS A 143 7.54 -8.51 9.93
N LEU A 144 6.72 -8.04 9.01
CA LEU A 144 6.93 -6.76 8.37
C LEU A 144 6.17 -5.66 9.11
N GLU A 145 6.89 -4.70 9.67
CA GLU A 145 6.34 -3.42 10.13
C GLU A 145 5.79 -2.63 8.94
N LEU A 146 4.82 -1.75 9.23
CA LEU A 146 4.20 -0.90 8.23
C LEU A 146 4.46 0.57 8.55
N ALA A 147 5.19 1.27 7.69
CA ALA A 147 5.30 2.71 7.71
C ALA A 147 4.30 3.33 6.73
N VAL A 148 3.52 4.30 7.18
CA VAL A 148 2.51 5.01 6.39
C VAL A 148 2.80 6.51 6.44
N SER A 149 2.91 7.13 5.27
CA SER A 149 3.06 8.58 5.17
C SER A 149 1.71 9.29 5.17
N HIS A 150 1.71 10.56 5.51
CA HIS A 150 0.51 11.34 5.74
C HIS A 150 0.50 12.63 4.93
N TRP A 151 -0.68 13.03 4.46
CA TRP A 151 -0.88 14.23 3.66
C TRP A 151 -2.05 15.06 4.18
N ASP A 152 -1.83 15.73 5.30
CA ASP A 152 -2.80 16.66 5.88
C ASP A 152 -2.12 17.93 6.40
N ASN A 153 -2.81 19.05 6.24
CA ASN A 153 -2.46 20.32 6.83
C ASN A 153 -3.35 20.67 8.04
N ASP A 154 -4.14 19.71 8.50
CA ASP A 154 -5.00 19.86 9.66
C ASP A 154 -4.20 20.02 10.96
N THR A 155 -4.58 21.03 11.73
CA THR A 155 -4.04 21.32 13.06
C THR A 155 -4.88 20.64 14.15
N SER A 156 -5.46 19.47 13.87
CA SER A 156 -6.30 18.75 14.84
C SER A 156 -5.50 18.36 16.09
N THR A 157 -6.22 18.15 17.18
CA THR A 157 -5.62 17.74 18.46
C THR A 157 -6.25 16.40 18.89
N PRO A 158 -5.47 15.32 18.99
CA PRO A 158 -4.03 15.23 18.68
C PRO A 158 -3.76 15.42 17.17
N PRO A 159 -2.56 15.91 16.81
CA PRO A 159 -2.16 16.05 15.41
C PRO A 159 -2.14 14.68 14.72
N ARG A 160 -2.57 14.67 13.46
CA ARG A 160 -2.51 13.50 12.59
C ARG A 160 -1.19 13.51 11.84
N THR A 161 -0.46 12.40 11.87
CA THR A 161 0.88 12.28 11.29
C THR A 161 1.03 10.97 10.54
N GLY A 162 2.17 10.79 9.89
CA GLY A 162 2.63 9.48 9.48
C GLY A 162 2.70 8.54 10.68
N HIS A 163 2.56 7.24 10.40
CA HIS A 163 2.54 6.20 11.40
C HIS A 163 3.59 5.14 11.08
N LEU A 164 4.21 4.62 12.13
CA LEU A 164 4.93 3.35 12.07
C LEU A 164 4.18 2.35 12.95
N TRP A 165 3.83 1.22 12.37
CA TRP A 165 3.04 0.17 12.98
C TRP A 165 3.90 -1.08 13.18
N HIS A 166 3.99 -1.52 14.44
CA HIS A 166 4.59 -2.81 14.82
C HIS A 166 3.64 -3.94 14.44
N ASN A 167 4.10 -4.88 13.63
CA ASN A 167 3.34 -6.06 13.25
C ASN A 167 3.43 -7.13 14.34
N GLN A 168 2.38 -7.25 15.14
CA GLN A 168 2.20 -8.33 16.10
C GLN A 168 1.39 -9.46 15.44
N THR A 169 1.36 -10.63 16.07
CA THR A 169 0.55 -11.74 15.54
C THR A 169 -0.91 -11.31 15.39
N ASP A 170 -1.36 -11.27 14.13
CA ASP A 170 -2.70 -10.88 13.68
C ASP A 170 -3.14 -9.43 14.01
N GLN A 171 -2.21 -8.54 14.40
CA GLN A 171 -2.54 -7.16 14.80
C GLN A 171 -1.39 -6.17 14.59
N PHE A 172 -1.71 -4.95 14.18
CA PHE A 172 -0.79 -3.83 14.22
C PHE A 172 -0.96 -2.98 15.48
N ALA A 173 0.16 -2.58 16.07
CA ALA A 173 0.22 -1.62 17.16
C ALA A 173 1.00 -0.37 16.76
N ASP A 174 0.47 0.82 17.05
CA ASP A 174 1.16 2.07 16.76
C ASP A 174 2.43 2.17 17.62
N MET A 175 3.58 2.24 16.96
CA MET A 175 4.89 2.41 17.60
C MET A 175 5.57 3.72 17.23
N THR A 176 4.87 4.64 16.56
CA THR A 176 5.41 5.90 16.02
C THR A 176 6.23 6.65 17.06
N ILE A 177 5.62 6.94 18.23
CA ILE A 177 6.29 7.69 19.31
C ILE A 177 7.42 6.89 19.96
N SER A 178 7.24 5.60 20.19
CA SER A 178 8.27 4.75 20.81
C SER A 178 9.47 4.51 19.91
N ALA A 179 9.28 4.54 18.59
CA ALA A 179 10.33 4.47 17.59
C ALA A 179 11.11 5.79 17.45
N GLY A 180 10.72 6.84 18.19
CA GLY A 180 11.36 8.15 18.11
C GLY A 180 10.92 8.97 16.90
N LEU A 181 9.97 8.47 16.10
CA LEU A 181 9.26 9.27 15.11
C LEU A 181 8.34 10.22 15.92
N GLY A 182 8.81 11.45 16.11
CA GLY A 182 8.03 12.47 16.80
C GLY A 182 6.74 12.78 16.06
N VAL A 183 5.86 13.58 16.67
CA VAL A 183 4.81 14.27 15.91
C VAL A 183 5.53 15.06 14.81
N LEU A 184 5.37 14.64 13.56
CA LEU A 184 5.92 15.29 12.38
C LEU A 184 5.18 16.62 12.15
N GLN A 185 5.42 17.58 13.03
CA GLN A 185 4.88 18.94 13.02
C GLN A 185 3.34 19.01 13.10
N THR A 186 2.79 20.22 13.26
CA THR A 186 1.33 20.43 13.23
C THR A 186 0.74 20.30 11.83
N ASN A 187 1.60 20.21 10.81
CA ASN A 187 1.28 19.97 9.41
C ASN A 187 2.23 18.86 8.94
N ASP A 188 1.69 17.73 8.46
CA ASP A 188 2.50 16.61 8.00
C ASP A 188 2.24 16.36 6.51
N LEU A 189 3.29 16.58 5.71
CA LEU A 189 3.30 16.36 4.27
C LEU A 189 4.43 15.38 3.94
N THR A 190 4.26 14.13 4.38
CA THR A 190 5.19 13.03 4.10
C THR A 190 4.69 12.21 2.91
N PHE A 191 5.61 11.84 2.02
CA PHE A 191 5.26 11.26 0.73
C PHE A 191 5.61 9.80 0.56
N THR A 192 6.84 9.39 0.89
CA THR A 192 7.33 8.05 0.61
C THR A 192 8.25 7.58 1.74
N PRO A 193 7.76 6.73 2.64
CA PRO A 193 8.63 6.05 3.59
C PRO A 193 9.48 5.02 2.84
N ILE A 194 10.71 4.80 3.30
CA ILE A 194 11.63 3.82 2.73
C ILE A 194 12.35 3.16 3.89
N PHE A 195 12.33 1.84 3.95
CA PHE A 195 13.20 1.11 4.86
C PHE A 195 14.54 0.79 4.19
N ALA A 196 15.64 1.11 4.85
CA ALA A 196 17.00 0.84 4.37
C ALA A 196 17.96 0.68 5.55
N ASP A 197 18.92 -0.24 5.44
CA ASP A 197 20.05 -0.31 6.36
C ASP A 197 21.02 0.86 6.05
N MET A 198 20.97 1.90 6.88
CA MET A 198 21.74 3.14 6.65
C MET A 198 23.10 3.13 7.34
N ASP A 199 23.28 2.33 8.39
CA ASP A 199 24.51 2.32 9.19
C ASP A 199 25.36 1.05 9.03
N GLY A 200 24.85 0.06 8.29
CA GLY A 200 25.53 -1.18 7.94
C GLY A 200 25.45 -2.26 9.01
N ASP A 201 24.49 -2.19 9.92
CA ASP A 201 24.30 -3.17 10.99
C ASP A 201 23.38 -4.35 10.61
N HIS A 202 22.87 -4.35 9.36
CA HIS A 202 21.93 -5.32 8.79
C HIS A 202 20.54 -5.30 9.43
N GLN A 203 20.18 -4.25 10.15
CA GLN A 203 18.81 -3.93 10.55
C GLN A 203 18.29 -2.79 9.66
N LEU A 204 16.98 -2.79 9.41
CA LEU A 204 16.37 -1.76 8.58
C LEU A 204 16.08 -0.51 9.41
N ASP A 205 16.50 0.65 8.90
CA ASP A 205 16.11 1.97 9.39
C ASP A 205 14.98 2.55 8.55
N LEU A 206 14.18 3.46 9.11
CA LEU A 206 13.13 4.23 8.42
C LEU A 206 13.54 5.68 8.15
#